data_AF-A0A538B7L1-F1
#
_entry.id   AF-A0A538B7L1-F1
#
_cell.length_a   1.000
_cell.length_b   1.000
_cell.length_c   1.000
_cell.angle_alpha   90.00
_cell.angle_beta   90.00
_cell.angle_gamma   90.00
#
_symmetry.space_group_name_H-M   'P 1'
#
loop_
_entity.id
_entity.type
_entity.pdbx_description
1 polymer ?
#
loop_
_entity_poly.entity_id
_entity_poly.type
_entity_poly.pdbx_seq_one_letter_code
_entity_poly.pdbx_strand_id
1 'polypeptide(L)' 'MTENSADGFLPQERSLTSLAKAIQSCQGCDLYLNATRAVFGEGSERARVMLIGEQPGDREDVEGHPFVGPAGGVLDRAL' A
#
# COMPACT_ATOMS: atom_id res chain seq x y z
N MET A 1 25.95 -1.31 -6.08
CA MET A 1 24.74 -0.70 -5.51
C MET A 1 23.61 -1.60 -5.95
N THR A 2 23.14 -2.50 -5.09
CA THR A 2 21.91 -3.23 -5.37
C THR A 2 20.79 -2.19 -5.37
N GLU A 3 20.12 -2.02 -6.50
CA GLU A 3 19.00 -1.08 -6.59
C GLU A 3 17.87 -1.61 -5.71
N ASN A 4 17.69 -1.01 -4.54
CA ASN A 4 16.52 -1.24 -3.71
C ASN A 4 15.31 -0.60 -4.40
N SER A 5 14.65 -1.37 -5.28
CA SER A 5 13.48 -0.95 -6.04
C SER A 5 12.42 -2.04 -6.13
N ALA A 6 11.17 -1.60 -6.28
CA ALA A 6 10.02 -2.47 -6.53
C ALA A 6 9.88 -2.89 -8.01
N ASP A 7 10.68 -2.34 -8.93
CA ASP A 7 10.52 -2.54 -10.39
C ASP A 7 10.45 -4.03 -10.79
N GLY A 8 11.31 -4.86 -10.21
CA GLY A 8 11.36 -6.31 -10.48
C GLY A 8 10.17 -7.10 -9.94
N PHE A 9 9.31 -6.47 -9.13
CA PHE A 9 8.13 -7.09 -8.52
C PHE A 9 6.83 -6.61 -9.19
N LEU A 10 6.90 -5.70 -10.16
CA LEU A 10 5.72 -5.24 -10.89
C LEU A 10 5.21 -6.34 -11.84
N PRO A 11 3.90 -6.66 -11.81
CA PRO A 11 3.31 -7.62 -12.73
C PRO A 11 3.24 -7.03 -14.14
N GLN A 12 3.20 -7.91 -15.15
CA GLN A 12 3.03 -7.49 -16.54
C GLN A 12 1.70 -6.77 -16.75
N GLU A 13 0.62 -7.31 -16.18
CA GLU A 13 -0.70 -6.68 -16.19
C GLU A 13 -0.83 -5.70 -15.00
N ARG A 14 -1.08 -4.42 -15.30
CA ARG A 14 -1.15 -3.33 -14.30
C ARG A 14 -2.58 -2.97 -13.89
N SER A 15 -3.46 -3.96 -13.70
CA SER A 15 -4.77 -3.75 -13.06
C SER A 15 -4.60 -3.61 -11.54
N LEU A 16 -5.54 -2.92 -10.86
CA LEU A 16 -5.44 -2.76 -9.40
C LEU A 16 -5.42 -4.11 -8.69
N THR A 17 -6.20 -5.07 -9.20
CA THR A 17 -6.22 -6.45 -8.66
C THR A 17 -4.86 -7.14 -8.80
N SER A 18 -4.22 -7.03 -9.96
CA SER A 18 -2.90 -7.65 -10.20
C SER A 18 -1.80 -6.99 -9.38
N LEU A 19 -1.84 -5.66 -9.24
CA LEU A 19 -0.89 -4.90 -8.41
C LEU A 19 -1.06 -5.21 -6.91
N ALA A 20 -2.29 -5.27 -6.42
CA ALA A 20 -2.60 -5.62 -5.02
C ALA A 20 -2.10 -7.02 -4.64
N LYS A 21 -2.09 -7.95 -5.59
CA LYS A 21 -1.51 -9.28 -5.40
C LYS A 21 0.01 -9.25 -5.43
N ALA A 22 0.59 -8.57 -6.42
CA ALA A 22 2.04 -8.56 -6.63
C ALA A 22 2.81 -7.89 -5.47
N ILE A 23 2.26 -6.83 -4.88
CA ILE A 23 2.93 -6.12 -3.78
C ILE A 23 3.17 -7.01 -2.54
N GLN A 24 2.35 -8.05 -2.35
CA GLN A 24 2.49 -8.98 -1.21
C GLN A 24 3.78 -9.81 -1.26
N SER A 25 4.41 -9.93 -2.44
CA SER A 25 5.71 -10.60 -2.60
C SER A 25 6.86 -9.63 -2.86
N CYS A 26 6.64 -8.32 -2.69
CA CYS A 26 7.67 -7.31 -2.94
C CYS A 26 8.79 -7.40 -1.90
N GLN A 27 10.03 -7.58 -2.36
CA GLN A 27 11.24 -7.54 -1.54
C GLN A 27 12.21 -6.46 -2.03
N GLY A 28 11.68 -5.39 -2.63
CA GLY A 28 12.47 -4.32 -3.22
C GLY A 28 13.23 -3.45 -2.21
N CYS A 29 12.93 -3.55 -0.91
CA CYS A 29 13.65 -2.85 0.16
C CYS A 29 13.43 -3.57 1.49
N ASP A 30 14.24 -3.30 2.51
CA ASP A 30 14.22 -4.03 3.79
C ASP A 30 12.93 -3.87 4.62
N LEU A 31 11.99 -3.00 4.23
CA LEU A 31 10.73 -2.80 4.97
C LEU A 31 9.87 -4.07 5.03
N TYR A 32 9.95 -4.96 4.04
CA TYR A 32 9.19 -6.22 4.06
C TYR A 32 9.62 -7.16 5.20
N LEU A 33 10.84 -6.99 5.74
CA LEU A 33 11.39 -7.90 6.76
C LEU A 33 10.64 -7.82 8.09
N ASN A 34 10.06 -6.65 8.40
CA ASN A 34 9.47 -6.38 9.72
C ASN A 34 7.99 -6.00 9.66
N ALA A 35 7.44 -5.74 8.47
CA ALA A 35 6.00 -5.54 8.28
C ALA A 35 5.24 -6.87 8.39
N THR A 36 3.99 -6.85 8.88
CA THR A 36 3.11 -8.02 8.86
C THR A 36 2.71 -8.35 7.42
N ARG A 37 2.45 -7.33 6.60
CA ARG A 37 2.08 -7.45 5.19
C ARG A 37 2.22 -6.10 4.47
N ALA A 38 2.21 -6.12 3.15
CA ALA A 38 2.03 -4.89 2.39
C ALA A 38 0.58 -4.41 2.47
N VAL A 39 0.37 -3.11 2.64
CA VAL A 39 -0.95 -2.47 2.56
C VAL A 39 -1.05 -1.74 1.23
N PHE A 40 -1.92 -2.24 0.36
CA PHE A 40 -2.17 -1.63 -0.95
C PHE A 40 -3.22 -0.52 -0.86
N GLY A 41 -3.31 0.30 -1.90
CA GLY A 41 -4.37 1.31 -1.99
C GLY A 41 -5.74 0.68 -2.21
N GLU A 42 -6.79 1.34 -1.69
CA GLU A 42 -8.18 0.92 -1.83
C GLU A 42 -9.03 2.02 -2.46
N GLY A 43 -10.01 1.63 -3.26
CA GLY A 43 -10.94 2.56 -3.90
C GLY A 43 -11.38 2.12 -5.28
N SER A 44 -12.11 3.02 -5.96
CA SER A 44 -12.58 2.78 -7.32
C SER A 44 -11.47 3.04 -8.34
N GLU A 45 -11.34 2.17 -9.34
CA GLU A 45 -10.53 2.42 -10.56
C GLU A 45 -10.98 3.69 -11.31
N ARG A 46 -12.21 4.16 -11.05
CA ARG A 46 -12.79 5.36 -11.65
C ARG A 46 -12.80 6.57 -10.70
N ALA A 47 -12.10 6.49 -9.57
CA ALA A 47 -11.99 7.62 -8.65
C ALA A 47 -11.37 8.83 -9.36
N ARG A 48 -11.96 10.02 -9.16
CA ARG A 48 -11.45 11.27 -9.74
C ARG A 48 -10.31 11.88 -8.92
N VAL A 49 -10.16 11.45 -7.68
CA VAL A 49 -9.16 11.92 -6.72
C VAL A 49 -8.53 10.69 -6.07
N MET A 50 -7.21 10.70 -5.95
CA MET A 50 -6.42 9.72 -5.21
C MET A 50 -5.71 10.46 -4.07
N LEU A 51 -5.80 9.90 -2.86
CA LEU A 51 -5.08 10.40 -1.69
C LEU A 51 -3.89 9.46 -1.42
N ILE A 52 -2.70 10.03 -1.22
CA ILE A 52 -1.46 9.29 -0.97
C ILE A 52 -0.90 9.76 0.38
N GLY A 53 -0.80 8.84 1.33
CA GLY A 53 -0.14 9.07 2.62
C GLY A 53 1.36 8.76 2.56
N GLU A 54 2.00 8.64 3.73
CA GLU A 54 3.42 8.31 3.84
C GLU A 54 3.65 6.78 3.74
N GLN A 55 3.20 6.05 4.75
CA GLN A 55 3.36 4.60 4.89
C GLN A 55 2.24 4.05 5.80
N PRO A 56 2.01 2.72 5.83
CA PRO A 56 1.10 2.10 6.79
C PRO A 56 1.59 2.30 8.23
N GLY A 57 0.67 2.62 9.14
CA GLY A 57 0.92 2.56 10.58
C GLY A 57 0.65 1.16 11.14
N ASP A 58 0.72 1.02 12.47
CA ASP A 58 0.50 -0.25 13.19
C ASP A 58 -0.89 -0.86 12.88
N ARG A 59 -1.95 -0.05 12.90
CA ARG A 59 -3.31 -0.52 12.61
C ARG A 59 -3.47 -0.93 11.16
N GLU A 60 -2.94 -0.13 10.23
CA GLU A 60 -2.96 -0.44 8.80
C GLU A 60 -2.19 -1.73 8.48
N ASP A 61 -1.00 -1.92 9.06
CA ASP A 61 -0.16 -3.11 8.86
C ASP A 61 -0.86 -4.40 9.33
N VAL A 62 -1.47 -4.36 10.53
CA VAL A 62 -2.16 -5.52 11.08
C VAL A 62 -3.46 -5.82 10.34
N GLU A 63 -4.26 -4.79 10.04
CA GLU A 63 -5.58 -4.95 9.40
C GLU A 63 -5.48 -5.15 7.88
N GLY A 64 -4.42 -4.66 7.24
CA GLY A 64 -4.21 -4.75 5.80
C GLY A 64 -4.99 -3.71 4.99
N HIS A 65 -5.47 -2.65 5.63
CA HIS A 65 -6.29 -1.60 5.03
C HIS A 65 -5.68 -0.21 5.27
N PRO A 66 -5.64 0.70 4.29
CA PRO A 66 -5.05 2.03 4.46
C PRO A 66 -5.97 2.95 5.27
N PHE A 67 -5.38 3.86 6.06
CA PHE A 67 -6.10 4.90 6.83
C PHE A 67 -7.19 4.37 7.79
N VAL A 68 -6.94 3.26 8.49
CA VAL A 68 -7.88 2.71 9.49
C VAL A 68 -7.55 3.12 10.94
N GLY A 69 -6.37 3.69 11.16
CA GLY A 69 -5.92 4.18 12.46
C GLY A 69 -6.47 5.57 12.84
N PRO A 70 -5.98 6.15 13.95
CA PRO A 70 -6.45 7.45 14.45
C PRO A 70 -6.31 8.59 13.43
N ALA A 71 -5.23 8.59 12.63
CA ALA A 71 -5.02 9.58 11.58
C ALA A 71 -6.05 9.44 10.45
N GLY A 72 -6.42 8.21 10.09
CA GLY A 72 -7.51 7.93 9.16
C GLY A 72 -8.85 8.47 9.66
N GLY A 73 -9.16 8.27 10.94
CA GLY A 73 -10.35 8.87 11.54
C GLY A 73 -10.35 10.41 11.54
N VAL A 74 -9.19 11.07 11.55
CA VAL A 74 -9.09 12.52 11.35
C VAL A 74 -9.35 12.88 9.88
N LEU A 75 -8.75 12.15 8.94
CA LEU A 75 -8.96 12.35 7.50
C LEU A 75 -10.45 12.23 7.14
N ASP A 76 -11.14 11.20 7.66
CA ASP A 76 -12.57 10.98 7.43
C ASP A 76 -13.45 12.14 7.91
N ARG A 77 -13.05 12.82 8.99
CA ARG A 77 -13.79 13.99 9.49
C ARG A 77 -13.52 15.26 8.68
N ALA A 78 -12.43 15.29 7.93
CA ALA A 78 -12.04 16.45 7.13
C ALA A 78 -12.62 16.41 5.70
N LEU A 79 -12.99 15.22 5.22
CA LEU A 79 -13.66 14.99 3.93
C LEU A 79 -15.18 15.20 4.03
#